data_AF-A0A2D4NY24-F1
#
_entry.id   AF-A0A2D4NY24-F1
#
_cell.length_a   1.000
_cell.length_b   1.000
_cell.length_c   1.000
_cell.angle_alpha   90.00
_cell.angle_beta   90.00
_cell.angle_gamma   90.00
#
_symmetry.space_group_name_H-M   'P 1'
#
loop_
_entity.id
_entity.type
_entity.pdbx_description
1 polymer ?
#
loop_
_entity_poly.entity_id
_entity_poly.type
_entity_poly.pdbx_seq_one_letter_code
_entity_poly.pdbx_strand_id
1 'polypeptide(L)'
;GLPALGIYALVSHCLRKNPHLLHKPHRFPVRCLHVSHRGGAGEKIENTLDAFKNAQSQRTNLLELDCRRTKDGIVVVSHDENLYRQTGRNTNISLTNYGDVSPM
;
A
#
# COMPACT_ATOMS: atom_id res chain seq x y z
N GLY A 1 21.11 -23.84 -25.71
CA GLY A 1 20.98 -25.30 -25.87
C GLY A 1 19.83 -25.80 -25.00
N LEU A 2 18.97 -26.67 -25.54
CA LEU A 2 17.87 -27.33 -24.81
C LEU A 2 18.19 -27.78 -23.36
N PRO A 3 19.38 -28.31 -23.01
CA PRO A 3 19.69 -28.71 -21.63
C PRO A 3 19.60 -27.55 -20.62
N ALA A 4 19.99 -26.34 -20.99
CA ALA A 4 19.93 -25.19 -20.09
C ALA A 4 18.47 -24.82 -19.74
N LEU A 5 17.55 -24.96 -20.69
CA LEU A 5 16.13 -24.71 -20.49
C LEU A 5 15.51 -25.77 -19.57
N GLY A 6 15.88 -27.04 -19.75
CA GLY A 6 15.42 -28.14 -18.90
C GLY A 6 15.89 -28.00 -17.45
N ILE A 7 17.16 -27.63 -17.24
CA ILE A 7 17.71 -27.35 -15.91
C ILE A 7 16.99 -26.17 -15.26
N TYR A 8 16.81 -25.06 -15.99
CA TYR A 8 16.08 -23.90 -15.49
C TYR A 8 14.65 -24.25 -15.06
N ALA A 9 13.92 -25.01 -15.88
CA ALA A 9 12.55 -25.42 -15.56
C ALA A 9 12.48 -26.31 -14.31
N LEU A 10 13.41 -27.26 -14.18
CA LEU A 10 13.48 -28.16 -13.01
C LEU A 10 13.81 -27.40 -11.73
N VAL A 11 14.83 -26.54 -11.76
CA VAL A 11 15.21 -25.71 -10.61
C VAL A 11 14.07 -24.76 -10.23
N SER A 12 13.45 -24.10 -11.21
CA SER A 12 12.29 -23.22 -10.98
C SER A 12 11.12 -23.98 -10.35
N HIS A 13 10.83 -25.20 -10.82
CA HIS A 13 9.78 -26.04 -10.23
C HIS A 13 10.10 -26.44 -8.79
N CYS A 14 11.36 -26.82 -8.52
CA CYS A 14 11.82 -27.18 -7.19
C CYS A 14 11.73 -26.00 -6.21
N LEU A 15 12.23 -24.82 -6.61
CA LEU A 15 12.19 -23.60 -5.80
C LEU A 15 10.77 -23.08 -5.57
N ARG A 16 9.88 -23.21 -6.56
CA ARG A 16 8.46 -22.84 -6.40
C ARG A 16 7.74 -23.75 -5.40
N LYS A 17 8.04 -25.06 -5.38
CA LYS A 17 7.46 -26.00 -4.40
C LYS A 17 8.08 -25.84 -3.01
N ASN A 18 9.34 -25.41 -2.93
CA ASN A 18 10.07 -25.21 -1.68
C ASN A 18 10.56 -23.76 -1.56
N PRO A 19 9.65 -22.77 -1.44
CA PRO A 19 10.02 -21.35 -1.43
C PRO A 19 10.97 -21.00 -0.27
N HIS A 20 10.96 -21.79 0.81
CA HIS A 20 11.88 -21.64 1.94
C HIS A 20 13.36 -21.85 1.59
N LEU A 21 13.67 -22.51 0.47
CA LEU A 21 15.05 -22.64 -0.02
C LEU A 21 15.61 -21.32 -0.55
N LEU A 22 14.74 -20.42 -1.03
CA LEU A 22 15.12 -19.10 -1.54
C LEU A 22 14.79 -17.97 -0.53
N HIS A 23 13.69 -18.11 0.20
CA HIS A 23 13.15 -17.08 1.06
C HIS A 23 13.05 -17.55 2.51
N LYS A 24 13.80 -16.91 3.41
CA LYS A 24 13.51 -17.03 4.84
C LYS A 24 12.17 -16.33 5.11
N PRO A 25 11.21 -16.98 5.80
CA PRO A 25 9.94 -16.34 6.09
C PRO A 25 10.20 -15.10 6.95
N HIS A 26 9.72 -13.95 6.49
CA HIS A 26 9.78 -12.71 7.25
C HIS A 26 8.81 -12.82 8.43
N ARG A 27 9.34 -12.81 9.66
CA ARG A 27 8.51 -12.81 10.87
C ARG A 27 8.11 -11.37 11.18
N PHE A 28 6.85 -11.03 10.93
CA PHE A 28 6.33 -9.74 11.37
C PHE A 28 6.29 -9.69 12.91
N PRO A 29 6.76 -8.60 13.55
CA PRO A 29 6.79 -8.49 15.00
C PRO A 29 5.38 -8.41 15.62
N VAL A 30 4.36 -8.10 14.82
CA VAL A 30 2.97 -7.99 15.25
C VAL A 30 2.16 -9.14 14.65
N ARG A 31 1.38 -9.83 15.50
CA ARG A 31 0.36 -10.76 15.03
C ARG A 31 -0.76 -9.96 14.38
N CYS A 32 -0.77 -9.93 13.05
CA CYS A 32 -1.71 -9.16 12.27
C CYS A 32 -2.93 -10.01 11.89
N LEU A 33 -4.03 -9.86 12.64
CA LEU A 33 -5.32 -10.47 12.32
C LEU A 33 -6.26 -9.48 11.62
N HIS A 34 -6.10 -8.18 11.92
CA HIS A 34 -6.92 -7.11 11.39
C HIS A 34 -6.05 -5.95 10.90
N VAL A 35 -6.21 -5.61 9.62
CA VAL A 35 -5.64 -4.42 8.97
C VAL A 35 -6.79 -3.52 8.56
N SER A 36 -6.78 -2.27 9.02
CA SER A 36 -7.78 -1.28 8.62
C SER A 36 -7.36 -0.62 7.32
N HIS A 37 -7.88 -1.14 6.20
CA HIS A 37 -7.64 -0.65 4.85
C HIS A 37 -8.06 0.82 4.71
N ARG A 38 -7.10 1.67 4.33
CA ARG A 38 -7.14 3.13 4.23
C ARG A 38 -7.66 3.80 5.50
N GLY A 39 -7.25 3.26 6.64
CA GLY A 39 -7.71 3.67 7.96
C GLY A 39 -9.13 3.23 8.31
N GLY A 40 -9.76 2.33 7.54
CA GLY A 40 -11.15 1.91 7.75
C GLY A 40 -12.14 2.63 6.83
N ALA A 41 -11.84 2.67 5.53
CA ALA A 41 -12.64 3.34 4.48
C ALA A 41 -14.14 3.01 4.46
N GLY A 42 -14.55 1.89 5.05
CA GLY A 42 -15.97 1.51 5.17
C GLY A 42 -16.71 2.19 6.33
N GLU A 43 -15.99 2.79 7.28
CA GLU A 43 -16.54 3.32 8.53
C GLU A 43 -16.41 4.84 8.62
N LYS A 44 -15.35 5.36 8.00
CA LYS A 44 -15.00 6.78 7.93
C LYS A 44 -14.40 7.08 6.56
N ILE A 45 -14.28 8.37 6.22
CA ILE A 45 -13.64 8.82 4.99
C ILE A 45 -12.20 8.30 4.96
N GLU A 46 -11.88 7.51 3.95
CA GLU A 46 -10.58 6.86 3.79
C GLU A 46 -9.40 7.84 3.87
N ASN A 47 -8.25 7.35 4.36
CA ASN A 47 -6.99 8.10 4.38
C ASN A 47 -7.06 9.44 5.15
N THR A 48 -8.04 9.60 6.05
CA THR A 48 -8.15 10.75 6.95
C THR A 48 -7.70 10.41 8.38
N LEU A 49 -7.31 11.43 9.14
CA LEU A 49 -7.02 11.28 10.56
C LEU A 49 -8.21 10.70 11.34
N ASP A 50 -9.44 11.03 10.95
CA ASP A 50 -10.64 10.54 11.62
C ASP A 50 -10.86 9.04 11.38
N ALA A 51 -10.56 8.55 10.17
CA ALA A 51 -10.54 7.11 9.91
C ALA A 51 -9.47 6.42 10.75
N PHE A 52 -8.24 6.93 10.77
CA PHE A 52 -7.17 6.35 11.58
C PHE A 52 -7.49 6.33 13.09
N LYS A 53 -8.07 7.40 13.63
CA LYS A 53 -8.53 7.45 15.02
C LYS A 53 -9.64 6.44 15.31
N ASN A 54 -10.58 6.28 14.38
CA ASN A 54 -11.66 5.29 14.49
C ASN A 54 -11.12 3.86 14.47
N ALA A 55 -10.22 3.53 13.54
CA ALA A 55 -9.59 2.23 13.48
C ALA A 55 -8.74 1.93 14.75
N GLN A 56 -8.05 2.94 15.27
CA GLN A 56 -7.31 2.83 16.53
C GLN A 56 -8.24 2.57 17.72
N SER A 57 -9.37 3.28 17.84
CA SER A 57 -10.33 3.08 18.93
C SER A 57 -10.95 1.67 18.91
N GLN A 58 -11.07 1.09 17.71
CA GLN A 58 -11.48 -0.30 17.48
C GLN A 58 -10.35 -1.33 17.64
N ARG A 59 -9.16 -0.90 18.09
CA ARG A 59 -8.01 -1.78 18.39
C ARG A 59 -7.54 -2.60 17.18
N THR A 60 -7.54 -1.99 16.00
CA THR A 60 -6.90 -2.60 14.81
C THR A 60 -5.44 -2.95 15.07
N ASN A 61 -4.91 -3.98 14.40
CA ASN A 61 -3.51 -4.35 14.59
C ASN A 61 -2.58 -3.50 13.75
N LEU A 62 -3.01 -3.14 12.53
CA LEU A 62 -2.26 -2.29 11.61
C LEU A 62 -3.21 -1.30 10.91
N LEU A 63 -2.71 -0.08 10.73
CA LEU A 63 -3.30 0.90 9.83
C LEU A 63 -2.66 0.73 8.46
N GLU A 64 -3.48 0.64 7.43
CA GLU A 64 -3.03 0.72 6.04
C GLU A 64 -3.42 2.09 5.47
N LEU A 65 -2.54 2.63 4.64
CA LEU A 65 -2.68 3.94 4.01
C LEU A 65 -1.97 3.93 2.66
N ASP A 66 -2.50 4.71 1.73
CA ASP A 66 -1.94 4.86 0.39
C ASP A 66 -1.09 6.12 0.29
N CYS A 67 0.11 6.00 -0.28
CA CYS A 67 1.00 7.13 -0.50
C CYS A 67 1.08 7.52 -1.97
N ARG A 68 1.12 8.83 -2.22
CA ARG A 68 1.45 9.44 -3.51
C ARG A 68 2.52 10.49 -3.33
N ARG A 69 3.19 10.86 -4.42
CA ARG A 69 4.25 11.88 -4.41
C ARG A 69 3.86 13.05 -5.29
N THR A 70 3.98 14.25 -4.74
CA THR A 70 3.78 15.53 -5.42
C THR A 70 4.90 15.85 -6.40
N LYS A 71 4.71 16.89 -7.22
CA LYS A 71 5.70 17.36 -8.20
C LYS A 71 7.02 17.77 -7.55
N ASP A 72 6.95 18.44 -6.39
CA ASP A 72 8.08 18.88 -5.58
C ASP A 72 8.61 17.80 -4.62
N GLY A 73 8.14 16.56 -4.76
CA GLY A 73 8.72 15.39 -4.10
C GLY A 73 8.18 15.08 -2.71
N ILE A 74 7.21 15.85 -2.20
CA ILE A 74 6.56 15.62 -0.90
C ILE A 74 5.58 14.44 -1.00
N VAL A 75 5.61 13.56 -0.01
CA VAL A 75 4.68 12.43 0.10
C VAL A 75 3.38 12.88 0.75
N VAL A 76 2.26 12.51 0.15
CA VAL A 76 0.90 12.78 0.64
C VAL A 76 0.11 11.47 0.73
N VAL A 77 -0.92 11.44 1.59
CA VAL A 77 -1.79 10.28 1.73
C VAL A 77 -2.97 10.43 0.76
N SER A 78 -3.07 9.53 -0.21
CA SER A 78 -4.16 9.48 -1.20
C SER A 78 -4.12 8.15 -1.92
N HIS A 79 -5.29 7.55 -2.14
CA HIS A 79 -5.36 6.32 -2.92
C HIS A 79 -5.14 6.60 -4.42
N ASP A 80 -5.84 7.59 -4.96
CA ASP A 80 -5.83 7.87 -6.39
C ASP A 80 -4.69 8.83 -6.76
N GLU A 81 -4.29 8.80 -8.03
CA GLU A 81 -3.40 9.82 -8.60
C GLU A 81 -4.11 11.18 -8.76
N ASN A 82 -5.41 11.16 -9.03
CA ASN A 82 -6.24 12.35 -9.23
C ASN A 82 -7.17 12.58 -8.04
N LEU A 83 -7.26 13.83 -7.58
CA LEU A 83 -8.02 14.21 -6.39
C LEU A 83 -9.54 14.27 -6.60
N TYR A 84 -10.02 14.06 -7.83
CA TYR A 84 -11.42 14.30 -8.21
C TYR A 84 -12.40 13.42 -7.44
N ARG A 85 -12.12 12.12 -7.25
CA ARG A 85 -13.03 11.22 -6.54
C ARG A 85 -13.20 11.61 -5.06
N GLN A 86 -12.13 12.07 -4.42
CA GLN A 86 -12.11 12.36 -2.98
C GLN A 86 -12.51 13.80 -2.66
N THR A 87 -12.25 14.76 -3.55
CA THR A 87 -12.41 16.20 -3.27
C THR A 87 -13.18 16.98 -4.33
N GLY A 88 -13.54 16.36 -5.46
CA GLY A 88 -14.13 17.03 -6.61
C GLY A 88 -13.15 17.90 -7.42
N ARG A 89 -11.88 18.03 -7.00
CA ARG A 89 -10.87 18.79 -7.74
C ARG A 89 -10.18 17.91 -8.77
N ASN A 90 -10.26 18.28 -10.04
CA ASN A 90 -9.56 17.58 -11.12
C ASN A 90 -8.08 17.96 -11.15
N THR A 91 -7.29 17.34 -10.27
CA THR A 91 -5.88 17.65 -10.04
C THR A 91 -5.10 16.35 -9.89
N ASN A 92 -4.07 16.15 -10.70
CA ASN A 92 -3.14 15.02 -10.55
C ASN A 92 -2.04 15.37 -9.55
N ILE A 93 -1.90 14.59 -8.49
CA ILE A 93 -0.92 14.82 -7.41
C ILE A 93 0.50 14.93 -7.98
N SER A 94 0.86 14.05 -8.92
CA SER A 94 2.18 13.99 -9.55
C SER A 94 2.57 15.26 -10.31
N LEU A 95 1.59 16.11 -10.66
CA LEU A 95 1.77 17.33 -11.44
C LEU A 95 1.61 18.61 -10.61
N THR A 96 1.33 18.49 -9.30
CA THR A 96 1.00 19.60 -8.41
C THR A 96 2.02 19.69 -7.27
N ASN A 97 2.42 20.91 -6.88
CA ASN A 97 3.29 21.11 -5.72
C ASN A 97 2.48 20.92 -4.43
N TYR A 98 3.12 20.51 -3.33
CA TYR A 98 2.43 20.27 -2.07
C TYR A 98 1.57 21.45 -1.58
N GLY A 99 2.06 22.69 -1.72
CA GLY A 99 1.32 23.89 -1.32
C GLY A 99 -0.01 24.09 -2.07
N ASP A 100 -0.16 23.50 -3.25
CA ASP A 100 -1.35 23.59 -4.10
C ASP A 100 -2.27 22.37 -3.94
N VAL A 101 -1.77 21.31 -3.28
CA VAL A 101 -2.59 20.20 -2.79
C VAL A 101 -3.32 20.71 -1.55
N SER A 102 -4.38 21.47 -1.79
CA SER A 102 -5.29 22.02 -0.77
C SER A 102 -5.55 20.99 0.34
N PRO A 103 -5.65 21.38 1.63
CA PRO A 103 -5.83 20.41 2.70
C PRO A 103 -7.07 19.55 2.43
N MET A 104 -6.83 18.24 2.36
CA MET A 104 -7.85 17.20 2.32
C MET A 104 -8.42 16.94 3.71
#